data_AF-A0A5N8Z4X9-F1
#
_entry.id   AF-A0A5N8Z4X9-F1
#
_cell.length_a   1.000
_cell.length_b   1.000
_cell.length_c   1.000
_cell.angle_alpha   90.00
_cell.angle_beta   90.00
_cell.angle_gamma   90.00
#
_symmetry.space_group_name_H-M   'P 1'
#
loop_
_entity.id
_entity.type
_entity.pdbx_description
1 polymer ?
#
loop_
_entity_poly.entity_id
_entity_poly.type
_entity_poly.pdbx_seq_one_letter_code
_entity_poly.pdbx_strand_id
1 'polypeptide(L)'
;MLIAPLLFQCSLKGVGLMKQLQSRPMPIVTPFTQPYWDGALSGKLMIQRCNHCKSYYHPPVSSCAKCVGEEEAALEFEVVSGRGTVYSHTLIREKFRIQMCLFGLCALISMQLIGELV
;
A
#
# COMPACT_ATOMS: atom_id res chain seq x y z
N MET A 1 16.35 -50.05 8.96
CA MET A 1 17.53 -49.16 8.91
C MET A 1 18.08 -49.29 7.48
N LEU A 2 18.08 -48.33 6.56
CA LEU A 2 17.97 -46.87 6.55
C LEU A 2 17.33 -46.46 5.21
N ILE A 3 16.11 -45.93 5.21
CA ILE A 3 15.74 -44.55 4.78
C ILE A 3 16.70 -43.95 3.74
N ALA A 4 16.30 -44.00 2.47
CA ALA A 4 16.90 -43.23 1.39
C ALA A 4 16.68 -41.72 1.66
N PRO A 5 17.72 -40.87 1.57
CA PRO A 5 17.53 -39.44 1.71
C PRO A 5 16.87 -38.92 0.43
N LEU A 6 15.62 -38.50 0.55
CA LEU A 6 14.97 -37.60 -0.39
C LEU A 6 15.77 -36.30 -0.40
N LEU A 7 16.80 -36.25 -1.25
CA LEU A 7 17.41 -35.00 -1.65
C LEU A 7 16.32 -34.18 -2.31
N PHE A 8 15.87 -33.20 -1.55
CA PHE A 8 14.93 -32.15 -1.87
C PHE A 8 15.51 -31.34 -3.04
N GLN A 9 15.44 -31.88 -4.25
CA GLN A 9 15.59 -31.12 -5.48
C GLN A 9 14.36 -30.24 -5.59
N CYS A 10 14.42 -29.09 -4.91
CA CYS A 10 13.62 -27.92 -5.22
C CYS A 10 14.06 -27.44 -6.60
N SER A 11 13.55 -28.11 -7.63
CA SER A 11 13.74 -27.76 -9.02
C SER A 11 13.13 -26.39 -9.24
N LEU A 12 13.98 -25.36 -9.25
CA LEU A 12 13.72 -24.03 -9.81
C LEU A 12 13.36 -24.17 -11.30
N LYS A 13 12.17 -24.71 -11.63
CA LYS A 13 11.52 -24.48 -12.93
C LYS A 13 10.93 -23.06 -12.91
N GLY A 14 11.83 -22.09 -12.75
CA GLY A 14 11.55 -20.66 -12.78
C GLY A 14 11.49 -20.15 -14.22
N VAL A 15 10.56 -20.67 -15.03
CA VAL A 15 10.20 -20.09 -16.33
C VAL A 15 8.68 -20.21 -16.51
N GLY A 16 7.94 -19.52 -15.63
CA GLY A 16 6.47 -19.50 -15.67
C GLY A 16 5.83 -18.31 -14.96
N LEU A 17 6.60 -17.51 -14.21
CA LEU A 17 6.08 -16.42 -13.39
C LEU A 17 5.67 -15.17 -14.20
N MET A 18 6.12 -15.04 -15.46
CA MET A 18 5.86 -13.83 -16.26
C MET A 18 4.48 -13.83 -16.92
N LYS A 19 3.83 -14.99 -17.09
CA LYS A 19 2.54 -15.10 -17.82
C LYS A 19 1.30 -14.89 -16.92
N GLN A 20 1.46 -14.86 -15.60
CA GLN A 20 0.35 -14.67 -14.64
C GLN A 20 0.17 -13.23 -14.15
N LEU A 21 1.01 -12.28 -14.60
CA LEU A 21 0.85 -10.85 -14.28
C LEU A 21 -0.17 -10.16 -15.20
N GLN A 22 -0.43 -10.72 -16.38
CA GLN A 22 -1.22 -10.08 -17.43
C GLN A 22 -2.73 -9.98 -17.13
N SER A 23 -3.25 -10.63 -16.08
CA SER A 23 -4.69 -10.63 -15.77
C SER A 23 -5.06 -9.85 -14.51
N ARG A 24 -4.13 -9.15 -13.86
CA ARG A 24 -4.46 -8.29 -12.71
C ARG A 24 -4.87 -6.91 -13.23
N PRO A 25 -5.99 -6.34 -12.76
CA PRO A 25 -6.32 -4.97 -13.09
C PRO A 25 -5.19 -4.06 -12.58
N MET A 26 -4.56 -3.34 -13.50
CA MET A 26 -3.58 -2.33 -13.15
C MET A 26 -4.31 -1.07 -12.71
N PRO A 27 -3.81 -0.35 -11.69
CA PRO A 27 -4.38 0.94 -11.32
C PRO A 27 -4.28 1.91 -12.51
N ILE A 28 -5.36 2.64 -12.76
CA ILE A 28 -5.36 3.71 -13.75
C ILE A 28 -4.71 4.93 -13.11
N VAL A 29 -3.52 5.28 -13.59
CA VAL A 29 -2.81 6.48 -13.13
C VAL A 29 -3.40 7.69 -13.84
N THR A 30 -3.91 8.63 -13.05
CA THR A 30 -4.37 9.95 -13.52
C THR A 30 -3.38 11.02 -13.08
N PRO A 31 -3.29 12.19 -13.72
CA PRO A 31 -2.40 13.27 -13.28
C PRO A 31 -2.58 13.64 -11.80
N PHE A 32 -3.83 13.54 -11.32
CA PHE A 32 -4.19 13.78 -9.93
C PHE A 32 -3.61 12.74 -8.95
N THR A 33 -3.50 11.48 -9.36
CA THR A 33 -2.93 10.39 -8.54
C THR A 33 -1.46 10.13 -8.84
N GLN A 34 -0.90 10.78 -9.86
CA GLN A 34 0.47 10.57 -10.31
C GLN A 34 1.52 10.75 -9.17
N PRO A 35 1.46 11.79 -8.31
CA PRO A 35 2.42 11.93 -7.22
C PRO A 35 2.41 10.75 -6.24
N TYR A 36 1.24 10.14 -6.00
CA TYR A 36 1.11 8.94 -5.18
C TYR A 36 1.81 7.73 -5.83
N TRP A 37 1.60 7.53 -7.13
CA TRP A 37 2.18 6.40 -7.86
C TRP A 37 3.68 6.56 -8.11
N ASP A 38 4.14 7.77 -8.43
CA ASP A 38 5.58 8.08 -8.59
C ASP A 38 6.33 7.89 -7.26
N GLY A 39 5.69 8.27 -6.16
CA GLY A 39 6.16 7.97 -4.80
C GLY A 39 6.30 6.47 -4.55
N ALA A 40 5.25 5.70 -4.85
CA ALA A 40 5.26 4.25 -4.69
C ALA A 40 6.36 3.57 -5.53
N LEU A 41 6.58 4.02 -6.77
CA LEU A 41 7.67 3.55 -7.62
C LEU A 41 9.05 3.89 -7.03
N SER A 42 9.16 5.01 -6.31
CA SER A 42 10.38 5.47 -5.67
C SER A 42 10.57 4.94 -4.24
N GLY A 43 9.71 4.03 -3.76
CA GLY A 43 9.75 3.51 -2.39
C GLY A 43 9.38 4.53 -1.31
N LYS A 44 8.67 5.60 -1.67
CA LYS A 44 8.22 6.66 -0.77
C LYS A 44 6.71 6.58 -0.55
N LEU A 45 6.28 6.67 0.70
CA LEU A 45 4.86 6.79 1.01
C LEU A 45 4.45 8.26 0.90
N MET A 46 3.73 8.60 -0.16
CA MET A 46 3.23 9.96 -0.42
C MET A 46 1.78 10.06 0.05
N ILE A 47 1.46 11.01 0.93
CA ILE A 47 0.10 11.25 1.42
C ILE A 47 -0.22 12.74 1.25
N GLN A 48 -1.47 13.05 0.92
CA GLN A 48 -1.93 14.44 0.86
C GLN A 48 -2.07 15.02 2.26
N ARG A 49 -1.56 16.23 2.46
CA ARG A 49 -1.74 17.02 3.68
C ARG A 49 -2.27 18.40 3.32
N CYS A 50 -3.27 18.85 4.06
CA CYS A 50 -3.80 20.20 3.93
C CYS A 50 -2.80 21.22 4.48
N ASN A 51 -2.47 22.24 3.70
CA ASN A 51 -1.56 23.31 4.13
C ASN A 51 -2.16 24.15 5.28
N HIS A 52 -3.49 24.23 5.40
CA HIS A 52 -4.21 24.99 6.42
C HIS A 52 -4.45 24.17 7.69
N CYS A 53 -5.34 23.16 7.67
CA CYS A 53 -5.70 22.39 8.86
C CYS A 53 -4.76 21.22 9.19
N LYS A 54 -3.70 21.02 8.40
CA LYS A 54 -2.69 19.95 8.56
C LYS A 54 -3.24 18.52 8.62
N SER A 55 -4.49 18.32 8.21
CA SER A 55 -5.12 17.00 8.14
C SER A 55 -4.61 16.21 6.94
N TYR A 56 -4.46 14.91 7.13
CA TYR A 56 -4.02 13.99 6.10
C TYR A 56 -5.20 13.31 5.41
N TYR A 57 -5.02 13.01 4.13
CA TYR A 57 -6.05 12.41 3.29
C TYR A 57 -5.51 11.19 2.54
N HIS A 58 -6.21 10.07 2.69
CA HIS A 58 -6.03 8.85 1.91
C HIS A 58 -7.38 8.16 1.73
N PRO A 59 -7.81 7.81 0.50
CA PRO A 59 -7.13 8.02 -0.79
C PRO A 59 -7.02 9.51 -1.17
N PRO A 60 -6.26 9.87 -2.24
CA PRO A 60 -6.18 11.25 -2.71
C PRO A 60 -7.55 11.85 -3.03
N VAL A 61 -7.82 13.06 -2.55
CA VAL A 61 -9.05 13.83 -2.77
C VAL A 61 -8.74 15.22 -3.35
N SER A 62 -9.68 15.78 -4.10
CA SER A 62 -9.49 17.07 -4.79
C SER A 62 -9.53 18.27 -3.85
N SER A 63 -10.22 18.16 -2.70
CA SER A 63 -10.38 19.26 -1.76
C SER A 63 -10.44 18.78 -0.30
N CYS A 64 -10.04 19.65 0.61
CA CYS A 64 -10.06 19.40 2.04
C CYS A 64 -11.50 19.46 2.58
N ALA A 65 -12.03 18.34 3.07
CA ALA A 65 -13.38 18.29 3.65
C ALA A 65 -13.57 19.14 4.92
N LYS A 66 -12.48 19.57 5.58
CA LYS A 66 -12.54 20.39 6.81
C LYS A 66 -12.47 21.90 6.55
N CYS A 67 -11.87 22.31 5.45
CA CYS A 67 -11.58 23.71 5.10
C CYS A 67 -12.36 24.14 3.85
N VAL A 68 -13.48 23.48 3.55
CA VAL A 68 -14.24 23.74 2.32
C VAL A 68 -14.65 25.21 2.27
N GLY A 69 -14.21 25.93 1.24
CA GLY A 69 -14.51 27.35 1.05
C GLY A 69 -13.40 28.31 1.47
N GLU A 70 -12.32 27.82 2.08
CA GLU A 70 -11.12 28.61 2.30
C GLU A 70 -10.27 28.59 1.02
N GLU A 71 -10.08 29.75 0.38
CA GLU A 71 -9.29 29.86 -0.86
C GLU A 71 -7.83 29.42 -0.69
N GLU A 72 -7.30 29.51 0.53
CA GLU A 72 -5.92 29.17 0.86
C GLU A 72 -5.72 27.68 1.19
N ALA A 73 -6.80 26.90 1.34
CA ALA A 73 -6.73 25.49 1.75
C ALA A 73 -6.41 24.57 0.58
N ALA A 74 -5.11 24.38 0.31
CA ALA A 74 -4.59 23.47 -0.70
C ALA A 74 -4.16 22.13 -0.09
N LEU A 75 -4.37 21.05 -0.85
CA LEU A 75 -3.86 19.72 -0.53
C LEU A 75 -2.59 19.45 -1.33
N GLU A 76 -1.50 19.17 -0.62
CA GLU A 76 -0.20 18.89 -1.22
C GLU A 76 0.28 17.51 -0.81
N PHE A 77 0.99 16.81 -1.70
CA PHE A 77 1.58 15.52 -1.38
C PHE A 77 2.90 15.71 -0.63
N GLU A 78 3.03 15.08 0.53
CA GLU A 78 4.29 15.02 1.29
C GLU A 78 4.73 13.58 1.53
N VAL A 79 6.04 13.39 1.68
CA VAL A 79 6.62 12.11 2.08
C VAL A 79 6.36 11.92 3.57
N VAL A 80 5.75 10.80 3.94
CA VAL A 80 5.55 10.43 5.35
C VAL A 80 6.48 9.29 5.74
N SER A 81 6.78 9.18 7.04
CA SER A 81 7.76 8.20 7.56
C SER A 81 7.37 6.73 7.38
N GLY A 82 6.10 6.43 7.06
CA GLY A 82 5.59 5.05 6.97
C GLY A 82 5.36 4.37 8.32
N ARG A 83 5.68 5.02 9.44
CA ARG A 83 5.38 4.52 10.78
C ARG A 83 3.92 4.81 11.15
N GLY A 84 3.28 3.88 11.84
CA GLY A 84 1.90 3.99 12.28
C GLY A 84 1.55 2.89 13.28
N THR A 85 0.35 2.95 13.84
CA THR A 85 -0.16 1.95 14.78
C THR A 85 -1.29 1.15 14.14
N VAL A 86 -1.42 -0.13 14.48
CA VAL A 86 -2.57 -0.90 14.00
C VAL A 86 -3.81 -0.41 14.75
N TYR A 87 -4.81 0.04 14.00
CA TYR A 87 -6.07 0.50 14.59
C TYR A 87 -7.09 -0.61 14.71
N SER A 88 -7.20 -1.40 13.65
CA SER A 88 -8.04 -2.58 13.64
C SER A 88 -7.45 -3.63 12.70
N HIS A 89 -7.71 -4.90 12.98
CA HIS A 89 -7.29 -5.99 12.11
C HIS A 89 -8.39 -7.05 12.01
N THR A 90 -8.42 -7.76 10.89
CA THR A 90 -9.31 -8.90 10.69
C THR A 90 -8.49 -10.11 10.24
N LEU A 91 -8.82 -11.28 10.80
CA LEU A 91 -8.19 -12.55 10.44
C LEU A 91 -9.05 -13.31 9.45
N ILE A 92 -8.60 -13.36 8.19
CA ILE A 92 -9.24 -14.18 7.16
C ILE A 92 -8.68 -15.60 7.28
N ARG A 93 -9.49 -16.55 7.76
CA ARG A 93 -9.09 -17.96 7.97
C ARG A 93 -9.34 -18.86 6.76
N GLU A 94 -10.19 -18.43 5.83
CA GLU A 94 -10.52 -19.19 4.62
C GLU A 94 -9.58 -18.80 3.47
N LYS A 95 -9.12 -19.80 2.71
CA LYS A 95 -8.25 -19.57 1.56
C LYS A 95 -9.10 -19.02 0.40
N PHE A 96 -9.02 -17.72 0.18
CA PHE A 96 -9.37 -17.17 -1.12
C PHE A 96 -8.47 -17.86 -2.16
N ARG A 97 -9.05 -18.56 -3.13
CA ARG A 97 -8.34 -19.34 -4.15
C ARG A 97 -7.69 -18.40 -5.17
N ILE A 98 -6.73 -17.61 -4.71
CA ILE A 98 -5.73 -16.91 -5.50
C ILE A 98 -4.42 -17.40 -4.93
N GLN A 99 -3.59 -17.95 -5.80
CA GLN A 99 -2.32 -18.59 -5.48
C GLN A 99 -1.35 -17.53 -4.93
N MET A 100 -1.50 -17.20 -3.65
CA MET A 100 -0.56 -16.42 -2.86
C MET A 100 -0.49 -17.11 -1.50
N CYS A 101 0.58 -17.86 -1.30
CA CYS A 101 0.83 -18.56 -0.06
C CYS A 101 1.32 -17.53 0.96
N LEU A 102 0.42 -16.89 1.69
CA LEU A 102 0.67 -16.39 3.04
C LEU A 102 -0.67 -16.10 3.72
N PHE A 103 -0.79 -16.49 4.98
CA PHE A 103 -1.91 -16.09 5.83
C PHE A 103 -1.98 -14.55 5.84
N GLY A 104 -2.94 -13.99 5.11
CA GLY A 104 -3.07 -12.56 4.92
C GLY A 104 -3.73 -11.92 6.14
N LEU A 105 -2.93 -11.37 7.04
CA LEU A 105 -3.40 -10.35 7.97
C LEU A 105 -3.74 -9.10 7.15
N CYS A 106 -5.03 -8.85 6.91
CA CYS A 106 -5.49 -7.55 6.45
C CYS A 106 -5.69 -6.67 7.69
N ALA A 107 -4.76 -5.74 7.91
CA ALA A 107 -4.84 -4.76 8.99
C ALA A 107 -5.25 -3.39 8.43
N LEU A 108 -6.26 -2.77 9.03
CA LEU A 108 -6.50 -1.34 8.90
C LEU A 108 -5.51 -0.65 9.84
N ILE A 109 -4.40 -0.18 9.26
CA ILE A 109 -3.41 0.63 9.96
C ILE A 109 -4.03 2.03 10.08
N SER A 110 -4.37 2.49 11.29
CA SER A 110 -4.49 3.94 11.48
C SER A 110 -3.07 4.44 11.53
N MET A 111 -2.63 5.03 10.43
CA MET A 111 -1.44 5.86 10.49
C MET A 111 -1.81 7.06 11.33
N GLN A 112 -1.65 6.94 12.64
CA GLN A 112 -1.46 8.08 13.50
C GLN A 112 -0.15 8.70 13.00
N LEU A 113 -0.26 9.58 12.02
CA LEU A 113 0.82 10.33 11.41
C LEU A 113 1.34 11.29 12.47
N ILE A 114 2.09 10.72 13.42
CA ILE A 114 3.01 11.45 14.26
C ILE A 114 3.95 12.09 13.24
N GLY A 115 3.79 13.40 13.06
CA GLY A 115 4.58 14.23 12.17
C GLY A 115 6.03 14.34 12.64
N GLU A 116 6.71 13.21 12.78
CA GLU A 116 8.16 13.16 12.68
C GLU A 116 8.47 13.24 11.19
N LEU A 117 8.56 14.49 10.73
CA LEU A 117 9.33 14.85 9.54
C LEU A 117 10.65 14.10 9.61
N VAL A 118 11.01 13.40 8.53
CA VAL A 118 12.33 12.80 8.36
C VAL A 118 13.39 13.91 8.41
#